data_AF-W4UNP2-F1
#
_entry.id   AF-W4UNP2-F1
#
_cell.length_a   1.000
_cell.length_b   1.000
_cell.length_c   1.000
_cell.angle_alpha   90.00
_cell.angle_beta   90.00
_cell.angle_gamma   90.00
#
_symmetry.space_group_name_H-M   'P 1'
#
loop_
_entity.id
_entity.type
_entity.pdbx_description
1 polymer ?
#
loop_
_entity_poly.entity_id
_entity_poly.type
_entity_poly.pdbx_seq_one_letter_code
_entity_poly.pdbx_strand_id
1 'polypeptide(L)'
;MPLLTKYQGKASMNGLLFDQDNQERILSYDDLRITCRHNFTLPWDPRASDGSVWPEGGGVLIRLARNEYIVAGSGLVLEFKKEGEEKAKHTQALGEDGFVSVGGKGQKVESGWQGGMRAGIGSVDEVNVNEDGSLRYIRRLNGDQDHQGRHVRISVGQFSILHVKLYDYK
;
A
#
# COMPACT_ATOMS: atom_id res chain seq x y z
N MET A 1 -1.87 1.62 -25.22
CA MET A 1 -1.16 1.09 -24.03
C MET A 1 -1.43 -0.41 -23.89
N PRO A 2 -0.56 -1.28 -24.44
CA PRO A 2 -0.82 -2.74 -24.46
C PRO A 2 -1.01 -3.37 -23.08
N LEU A 3 -0.34 -2.84 -22.05
CA LEU A 3 -0.48 -3.32 -20.68
C LEU A 3 -1.94 -3.19 -20.17
N LEU A 4 -2.54 -2.01 -20.28
CA LEU A 4 -3.93 -1.79 -19.82
C LEU A 4 -4.93 -2.60 -20.64
N THR A 5 -4.76 -2.62 -21.96
CA THR A 5 -5.64 -3.37 -22.88
C THR A 5 -5.63 -4.87 -22.58
N LYS A 6 -4.50 -5.44 -22.14
CA LYS A 6 -4.40 -6.85 -21.73
C LYS A 6 -5.28 -7.20 -20.54
N TYR A 7 -5.56 -6.25 -19.64
CA TYR A 7 -6.32 -6.45 -18.40
C TYR A 7 -7.72 -5.79 -18.43
N GLN A 8 -8.02 -5.02 -19.47
CA GLN A 8 -9.33 -4.42 -19.67
C GLN A 8 -10.44 -5.49 -19.74
N GLY A 9 -11.54 -5.25 -19.02
CA GLY A 9 -12.69 -6.16 -18.98
C GLY A 9 -12.48 -7.44 -18.15
N LYS A 10 -11.33 -7.61 -17.50
CA LYS A 10 -11.03 -8.80 -16.67
C LYS A 10 -11.28 -8.61 -15.16
N ALA A 11 -11.86 -7.47 -14.78
CA ALA A 11 -12.09 -7.09 -13.38
C ALA A 11 -10.83 -7.13 -12.47
N SER A 12 -9.63 -7.09 -13.07
CA SER A 12 -8.34 -7.13 -12.36
C SER A 12 -7.74 -5.73 -12.15
N MET A 13 -8.49 -4.67 -12.48
CA MET A 13 -8.05 -3.28 -12.41
C MET A 13 -8.99 -2.46 -11.53
N ASN A 14 -8.42 -1.60 -10.66
CA ASN A 14 -9.18 -0.62 -9.90
C ASN A 14 -8.60 0.76 -10.12
N GLY A 15 -9.46 1.73 -10.44
CA GLY A 15 -9.16 3.14 -10.27
C GLY A 15 -9.29 3.53 -8.80
N LEU A 16 -8.33 4.29 -8.31
CA LEU A 16 -8.25 4.85 -6.96
C LEU A 16 -8.25 6.37 -7.08
N LEU A 17 -9.07 7.03 -6.28
CA LEU A 17 -9.13 8.47 -6.15
C LEU A 17 -9.35 8.78 -4.68
N PHE A 18 -8.53 9.67 -4.14
CA PHE A 18 -8.53 10.05 -2.75
C PHE A 18 -8.33 11.55 -2.59
N ASP A 19 -8.98 12.07 -1.57
CA ASP A 19 -8.91 13.45 -1.12
C ASP A 19 -9.04 13.48 0.42
N GLN A 20 -9.25 14.66 0.99
CA GLN A 20 -9.42 14.82 2.44
C GLN A 20 -10.70 14.16 2.99
N ASP A 21 -11.73 13.94 2.17
CA ASP A 21 -13.02 13.37 2.58
C ASP A 21 -13.07 11.86 2.32
N ASN A 22 -12.41 11.41 1.26
CA ASN A 22 -12.32 10.03 0.78
C ASN A 22 -10.88 9.56 0.90
N GLN A 23 -10.45 9.24 2.12
CA GLN A 23 -9.03 8.97 2.39
C GLN A 23 -8.62 7.51 2.21
N GLU A 24 -9.57 6.57 2.19
CA GLU A 24 -9.32 5.13 2.20
C GLU A 24 -10.28 4.37 1.29
N ARG A 25 -9.76 3.32 0.65
CA ARG A 25 -10.53 2.28 -0.02
C ARG A 25 -9.91 0.92 0.24
N ILE A 26 -10.74 -0.03 0.65
CA ILE A 26 -10.34 -1.42 0.87
C ILE A 26 -10.75 -2.27 -0.33
N LEU A 27 -9.82 -3.09 -0.81
CA LEU A 27 -10.05 -4.09 -1.85
C LEU A 27 -9.76 -5.47 -1.26
N SER A 28 -10.59 -6.45 -1.60
CA SER A 28 -10.39 -7.86 -1.20
C SER A 28 -10.21 -8.73 -2.43
N TYR A 29 -9.21 -9.59 -2.38
CA TYR A 29 -8.86 -10.56 -3.41
C TYR A 29 -8.48 -11.89 -2.77
N ASP A 30 -9.28 -12.92 -3.00
CA ASP A 30 -9.10 -14.23 -2.36
C ASP A 30 -9.02 -14.09 -0.82
N ASP A 31 -7.86 -14.35 -0.24
CA ASP A 31 -7.53 -14.20 1.18
C ASP A 31 -6.69 -12.94 1.48
N LEU A 32 -6.55 -12.03 0.52
CA LEU A 32 -5.75 -10.81 0.63
C LEU A 32 -6.65 -9.57 0.71
N ARG A 33 -6.46 -8.79 1.77
CA ARG A 33 -6.97 -7.44 1.93
C ARG A 33 -5.90 -6.43 1.54
N ILE A 34 -6.26 -5.52 0.66
CA ILE A 34 -5.43 -4.40 0.22
C ILE A 34 -6.09 -3.12 0.69
N THR A 35 -5.48 -2.44 1.65
CA THR A 35 -5.94 -1.15 2.14
C THR A 35 -5.20 -0.05 1.38
N CYS A 36 -5.93 0.67 0.54
CA CYS A 36 -5.41 1.77 -0.26
C CYS A 36 -5.80 3.10 0.42
N ARG A 37 -4.84 4.00 0.59
CA ARG A 37 -5.05 5.30 1.26
C ARG A 37 -4.39 6.44 0.50
N HIS A 38 -4.83 7.64 0.83
CA HIS A 38 -4.11 8.87 0.48
C HIS A 38 -2.76 8.95 1.21
N ASN A 39 -1.72 9.48 0.57
CA ASN A 39 -0.39 9.62 1.20
C ASN A 39 -0.39 10.53 2.44
N PHE A 40 -1.32 11.47 2.57
CA PHE A 40 -1.43 12.31 3.78
C PHE A 40 -2.17 11.65 4.95
N THR A 41 -2.66 10.41 4.82
CA THR A 41 -3.05 9.65 6.03
C THR A 41 -1.86 9.33 6.93
N LEU A 42 -0.66 9.56 6.42
CA LEU A 42 0.62 9.32 7.05
C LEU A 42 1.17 10.65 7.58
N PRO A 43 1.20 10.88 8.91
CA PRO A 43 1.44 12.20 9.54
C PRO A 43 2.87 12.75 9.44
N TRP A 44 3.76 12.20 8.61
CA TRP A 44 5.13 12.71 8.46
C TRP A 44 5.26 13.93 7.54
N ASP A 45 4.30 14.17 6.65
CA ASP A 45 4.30 15.37 5.80
C ASP A 45 3.60 16.48 6.59
N PRO A 46 4.24 17.63 6.85
CA PRO A 46 3.60 18.73 7.58
C PRO A 46 2.25 19.14 6.97
N ARG A 47 2.10 19.02 5.64
CA ARG A 47 0.86 19.33 4.90
C ARG A 47 -0.29 18.40 5.25
N ALA A 48 -0.02 17.25 5.86
CA ALA A 48 -1.06 16.36 6.37
C ALA A 48 -1.76 16.91 7.62
N SER A 49 -1.13 17.81 8.37
CA SER A 49 -1.57 18.26 9.70
C SER A 49 -1.60 19.78 9.91
N ASP A 50 -1.14 20.56 8.93
CA ASP A 50 -1.10 22.03 8.99
C ASP A 50 -2.45 22.71 8.68
N GLY A 51 -3.50 21.93 8.39
CA GLY A 51 -4.82 22.41 8.02
C GLY A 51 -4.97 22.80 6.55
N SER A 52 -3.95 22.55 5.72
CA SER A 52 -4.05 22.71 4.28
C SER A 52 -5.01 21.67 3.66
N VAL A 53 -5.67 22.06 2.57
CA VAL A 53 -6.50 21.15 1.79
C VAL A 53 -5.59 20.11 1.14
N TRP A 54 -5.93 18.84 1.29
CA TRP A 54 -5.16 17.76 0.68
C TRP A 54 -5.26 17.87 -0.84
N PRO A 55 -4.13 17.85 -1.58
CA PRO A 55 -4.16 17.68 -3.02
C PRO A 55 -4.73 16.30 -3.35
N GLU A 56 -5.34 16.18 -4.52
CA GLU A 56 -5.86 14.90 -4.98
C GLU A 56 -4.74 13.87 -5.13
N GLY A 57 -4.96 12.69 -4.59
CA GLY A 57 -4.14 11.50 -4.82
C GLY A 57 -4.95 10.46 -5.58
N GLY A 58 -4.31 9.70 -6.45
CA GLY A 58 -5.03 8.75 -7.27
C GLY A 58 -4.13 7.92 -8.17
N GLY A 59 -4.73 6.89 -8.74
CA GLY A 59 -4.03 6.01 -9.65
C GLY A 59 -4.79 4.73 -9.95
N VAL A 60 -4.06 3.74 -10.43
CA VAL A 60 -4.59 2.44 -10.83
C VAL A 60 -3.80 1.34 -10.14
N LEU A 61 -4.54 0.39 -9.55
CA LEU A 61 -4.03 -0.89 -9.11
C LEU A 61 -4.42 -1.95 -10.13
N ILE A 62 -3.45 -2.69 -10.66
CA ILE A 62 -3.65 -3.80 -11.59
C ILE A 62 -3.11 -5.08 -10.96
N ARG A 63 -3.96 -6.08 -10.81
CA ARG A 63 -3.58 -7.43 -10.38
C ARG A 63 -3.08 -8.22 -11.59
N LEU A 64 -1.78 -8.56 -11.61
CA LEU A 64 -1.17 -9.37 -12.67
C LEU A 64 -1.29 -10.87 -12.36
N ALA A 65 -1.10 -11.23 -11.10
CA ALA A 65 -1.25 -12.59 -10.56
C ALA A 65 -1.68 -12.53 -9.08
N ARG A 66 -1.78 -13.67 -8.41
CA ARG A 66 -2.27 -13.75 -7.02
C ARG A 66 -1.54 -12.79 -6.06
N ASN A 67 -0.22 -12.77 -6.17
CA ASN A 67 0.69 -12.01 -5.30
C ASN A 67 1.53 -10.99 -6.10
N GLU A 68 1.04 -10.52 -7.25
CA GLU A 68 1.79 -9.65 -8.15
C GLU A 68 0.91 -8.54 -8.71
N TYR A 69 1.35 -7.29 -8.53
CA TYR A 69 0.55 -6.10 -8.77
C TYR A 69 1.35 -5.00 -9.46
N ILE A 70 0.67 -4.15 -10.22
CA ILE A 70 1.17 -2.84 -10.65
C ILE A 70 0.38 -1.77 -9.91
N VAL A 71 1.11 -0.83 -9.30
CA VAL A 71 0.58 0.39 -8.70
C VAL A 71 1.12 1.56 -9.50
N ALA A 72 0.25 2.31 -10.15
CA ALA A 72 0.64 3.49 -10.93
C ALA A 72 -0.19 4.69 -10.48
N GLY A 73 0.43 5.82 -10.16
CA GLY A 73 -0.31 7.00 -9.71
C GLY A 73 0.54 8.01 -8.95
N SER A 74 -0.11 8.81 -8.13
CA SER A 74 0.48 9.81 -7.23
C SER A 74 -0.30 9.89 -5.93
N GLY A 75 0.37 10.15 -4.79
CA GLY A 75 -0.30 10.36 -3.51
C GLY A 75 -1.00 9.12 -2.94
N LEU A 76 -0.44 7.93 -3.15
CA LEU A 76 -1.03 6.64 -2.79
C LEU A 76 -0.21 5.90 -1.75
N VAL A 77 -0.88 5.19 -0.85
CA VAL A 77 -0.29 4.23 0.10
C VAL A 77 -1.09 2.94 0.03
N LEU A 78 -0.41 1.80 -0.11
CA LEU A 78 -1.04 0.48 -0.14
C LEU A 78 -0.42 -0.42 0.93
N GLU A 79 -1.29 -1.00 1.76
CA GLU A 79 -0.96 -2.01 2.75
C GLU A 79 -1.60 -3.35 2.36
N PHE A 80 -0.84 -4.43 2.49
CA PHE A 80 -1.26 -5.77 2.11
C PHE A 80 -1.30 -6.66 3.34
N LYS A 81 -2.46 -7.27 3.62
CA LYS A 81 -2.66 -8.18 4.76
C LYS A 81 -3.50 -9.37 4.36
N LYS A 82 -3.28 -10.52 4.98
CA LYS A 82 -4.21 -11.65 4.87
C LYS A 82 -5.47 -11.40 5.69
N GLU A 83 -6.59 -11.91 5.19
CA GLU A 83 -7.85 -11.87 5.93
C GLU A 83 -7.70 -12.61 7.27
N GLY A 84 -8.03 -11.92 8.36
CA GLY A 84 -7.88 -12.45 9.73
C GLY A 84 -6.64 -11.98 10.49
N GLU A 85 -5.63 -11.39 9.83
CA GLU A 85 -4.47 -10.77 10.52
C GLU A 85 -4.87 -9.62 11.46
N GLU A 86 -6.05 -9.02 11.23
CA GLU A 86 -6.55 -7.86 11.96
C GLU A 86 -7.13 -8.19 13.34
N LYS A 87 -7.44 -9.46 13.63
CA LYS A 87 -8.08 -9.86 14.90
C LYS A 87 -7.18 -9.68 16.14
N ALA A 88 -5.90 -9.34 15.96
CA ALA A 88 -4.94 -9.16 17.04
C ALA A 88 -4.72 -7.69 17.50
N LYS A 89 -5.32 -6.68 16.85
CA LYS A 89 -5.10 -5.27 17.20
C LYS A 89 -6.31 -4.67 17.93
N HIS A 90 -6.56 -5.11 19.16
CA HIS A 90 -7.43 -4.36 20.07
C HIS A 90 -6.59 -3.30 20.81
N THR A 91 -6.87 -2.04 20.50
CA THR A 91 -6.73 -0.87 21.40
C THR A 91 -5.33 -0.57 21.95
N GLN A 92 -4.38 -0.30 21.05
CA GLN A 92 -3.24 0.54 21.42
C GLN A 92 -2.99 1.52 20.29
N ALA A 93 -3.03 2.82 20.60
CA ALA A 93 -2.60 3.87 19.68
C ALA A 93 -1.08 3.71 19.47
N LEU A 94 -0.74 2.81 18.56
CA LEU A 94 0.60 2.69 18.02
C LEU A 94 0.80 3.89 17.09
N GLY A 95 1.94 4.55 17.25
CA GLY A 95 2.47 5.43 16.24
C GLY A 95 2.60 4.69 14.92
N GLU A 96 2.63 5.48 13.85
CA GLU A 96 2.75 4.99 12.49
C GLU A 96 3.99 4.12 12.26
N ASP A 97 5.08 4.41 12.98
CA ASP A 97 6.33 3.64 13.00
C ASP A 97 6.19 2.25 13.65
N GLY A 98 5.02 1.90 14.19
CA GLY A 98 4.76 0.67 14.93
C GLY A 98 5.24 0.72 16.37
N PHE A 99 5.74 1.86 16.85
CA PHE A 99 6.10 2.08 18.25
C PHE A 99 4.91 2.69 19.00
N VAL A 100 4.93 2.61 20.33
CA VAL A 100 3.87 3.22 21.15
C VAL A 100 4.02 4.74 21.08
N SER A 101 2.97 5.48 20.71
CA SER A 101 3.00 6.94 20.81
C SER A 101 3.31 7.34 22.26
N VAL A 102 4.33 8.18 22.43
CA VAL A 102 4.94 8.51 23.73
C VAL A 102 3.87 8.99 24.70
N GLY A 103 3.66 8.25 25.79
CA GLY A 103 2.74 8.61 26.89
C GLY A 103 1.68 7.54 27.25
N GLY A 104 1.49 6.51 26.43
CA GLY A 104 0.57 5.42 26.76
C GLY A 104 1.12 4.46 27.82
N LYS A 105 0.50 4.39 29.01
CA LYS A 105 0.64 3.23 29.91
C LYS A 105 -0.02 2.02 29.24
N GLY A 106 0.68 1.41 28.30
CA GLY A 106 0.21 0.24 27.57
C GLY A 106 0.44 -1.04 28.36
N GLN A 107 -0.62 -1.78 28.66
CA GLN A 107 -0.47 -3.19 28.98
C GLN A 107 0.26 -3.90 27.83
N LYS A 108 1.27 -4.69 28.18
CA LYS A 108 2.04 -5.51 27.25
C LYS A 108 1.10 -6.61 26.73
N VAL A 109 0.40 -6.35 25.63
CA VAL A 109 -0.34 -7.41 24.94
C VAL A 109 0.71 -8.23 24.18
N GLU A 110 0.98 -9.44 24.65
CA GLU A 110 1.72 -10.42 23.87
C GLU A 110 0.88 -10.75 22.64
N SER A 111 1.17 -10.09 21.52
CA SER A 111 0.65 -10.45 20.21
C SER A 111 1.39 -11.69 19.70
N GLY A 112 1.17 -12.81 20.39
CA GLY A 112 1.60 -14.12 19.89
C GLY A 112 0.93 -14.41 18.55
N TRP A 113 1.71 -14.86 17.57
CA TRP A 113 1.19 -15.26 16.27
C TRP A 113 0.11 -16.34 16.43
N GLN A 114 -1.10 -16.07 15.92
CA GLN A 114 -2.28 -16.93 16.13
C GLN A 114 -2.44 -18.04 15.08
N GLY A 115 -1.38 -18.44 14.38
CA GLY A 115 -1.45 -19.59 13.46
C GLY A 115 -1.78 -19.30 12.00
N GLY A 116 -1.99 -18.02 11.62
CA GLY A 116 -2.42 -17.63 10.27
C GLY A 116 -1.27 -17.30 9.31
N MET A 117 -1.43 -17.60 8.02
CA MET A 117 -0.53 -17.06 6.99
C MET A 117 -0.63 -15.53 6.97
N ARG A 118 0.51 -14.87 6.73
CA ARG A 118 0.64 -13.43 6.62
C ARG A 118 1.14 -13.04 5.24
N ALA A 119 0.81 -11.84 4.79
CA ALA A 119 1.33 -11.29 3.54
C ALA A 119 2.50 -10.35 3.81
N GLY A 120 3.63 -10.59 3.17
CA GLY A 120 4.81 -9.72 3.20
C GLY A 120 5.08 -9.11 1.84
N ILE A 121 5.66 -7.91 1.82
CA ILE A 121 6.15 -7.27 0.59
C ILE A 121 7.53 -7.85 0.28
N GLY A 122 7.64 -8.58 -0.83
CA GLY A 122 8.89 -9.21 -1.26
C GLY A 122 9.77 -8.27 -2.09
N SER A 123 9.18 -7.56 -3.04
CA SER A 123 9.87 -6.52 -3.80
C SER A 123 8.93 -5.41 -4.24
N VAL A 124 9.46 -4.19 -4.25
CA VAL A 124 8.82 -3.01 -4.82
C VAL A 124 9.80 -2.41 -5.81
N ASP A 125 9.53 -2.61 -7.10
CA ASP A 125 10.42 -2.15 -8.17
C ASP A 125 9.76 -1.01 -8.93
N GLU A 126 10.43 0.14 -9.04
CA GLU A 126 10.01 1.20 -9.94
C GLU A 126 10.34 0.81 -11.38
N VAL A 127 9.35 0.92 -12.26
CA VAL A 127 9.43 0.46 -13.64
C VAL A 127 8.88 1.51 -14.61
N ASN A 128 9.30 1.42 -15.87
CA ASN A 128 8.62 2.04 -16.99
C ASN A 128 7.87 0.99 -17.81
N VAL A 129 6.78 1.37 -18.45
CA VAL A 129 6.07 0.51 -19.40
C VAL A 129 6.56 0.86 -20.81
N ASN A 130 7.21 -0.08 -21.48
CA ASN A 130 7.64 0.09 -22.86
C ASN A 130 6.43 0.06 -23.82
N GLU A 131 6.65 0.46 -25.08
CA GLU A 131 5.59 0.52 -26.10
C GLU A 131 4.91 -0.83 -26.35
N ASP A 132 5.66 -1.94 -26.21
CA ASP A 132 5.17 -3.32 -26.34
C ASP A 132 4.43 -3.83 -25.08
N GLY A 133 4.39 -3.03 -24.01
CA GLY A 133 3.82 -3.38 -22.72
C GLY A 133 4.76 -4.15 -21.78
N SER A 134 6.01 -4.39 -22.17
CA SER A 134 7.03 -4.95 -21.27
C SER A 134 7.44 -3.93 -20.20
N LEU A 135 7.85 -4.43 -19.04
CA LEU A 135 8.28 -3.59 -17.92
C LEU A 135 9.80 -3.42 -17.97
N ARG A 136 10.27 -2.17 -18.05
CA ARG A 136 11.67 -1.81 -17.93
C ARG A 136 11.96 -1.41 -16.48
N TYR A 137 12.76 -2.22 -15.80
CA TYR A 137 13.24 -1.91 -14.45
C TYR A 137 14.02 -0.58 -14.40
N ILE A 138 13.78 0.19 -13.34
CA ILE A 138 14.53 1.42 -13.04
C ILE A 138 15.35 1.22 -11.77
N ARG A 139 14.70 0.90 -10.65
CA ARG A 139 15.32 0.69 -9.33
C ARG A 139 14.39 -0.07 -8.39
N ARG A 140 14.94 -0.63 -7.33
CA ARG A 140 14.20 -1.23 -6.21
C ARG A 140 14.04 -0.20 -5.09
N LEU A 141 12.84 -0.12 -4.54
CA LEU A 141 12.54 0.60 -3.30
C LEU A 141 12.70 -0.36 -2.12
N ASN A 142 13.35 0.08 -1.05
CA ASN A 142 13.57 -0.72 0.17
C ASN A 142 13.84 0.21 1.38
N GLY A 143 13.89 -0.37 2.58
CA GLY A 143 14.19 0.35 3.83
C GLY A 143 13.14 1.42 4.11
N ASP A 144 13.53 2.68 4.25
CA ASP A 144 12.56 3.75 4.52
C ASP A 144 11.63 4.04 3.33
N GLN A 145 11.94 3.56 2.13
CA GLN A 145 11.14 3.81 0.93
C GLN A 145 9.85 2.97 0.90
N ASP A 146 9.90 1.73 1.42
CA ASP A 146 8.76 0.82 1.60
C ASP A 146 8.38 0.63 3.09
N HIS A 147 8.92 1.52 3.92
CA HIS A 147 8.72 1.54 5.36
C HIS A 147 9.03 0.19 6.02
N GLN A 148 10.15 -0.41 5.60
CA GLN A 148 10.66 -1.70 6.05
C GLN A 148 9.71 -2.85 5.67
N GLY A 149 9.20 -2.79 4.44
CA GLY A 149 8.27 -3.78 3.88
C GLY A 149 6.85 -3.74 4.44
N ARG A 150 6.43 -2.61 5.03
CA ARG A 150 5.08 -2.45 5.63
C ARG A 150 4.04 -1.89 4.67
N HIS A 151 4.45 -0.96 3.80
CA HIS A 151 3.55 -0.38 2.81
C HIS A 151 4.28 0.02 1.54
N VAL A 152 3.55 0.02 0.43
CA VAL A 152 3.99 0.63 -0.83
C VAL A 152 3.47 2.06 -0.85
N ARG A 153 4.31 3.04 -1.18
CA ARG A 153 3.88 4.44 -1.26
C ARG A 153 4.38 5.14 -2.52
N ILE A 154 3.58 6.09 -3.00
CA ILE A 154 3.97 7.09 -3.99
C ILE A 154 3.61 8.45 -3.39
N SER A 155 4.62 9.29 -3.19
CA SER A 155 4.43 10.61 -2.59
C SER A 155 3.50 11.49 -3.43
N VAL A 156 2.81 12.42 -2.77
CA VAL A 156 2.05 13.48 -3.44
C VAL A 156 2.96 14.30 -4.36
N GLY A 157 2.48 14.56 -5.59
CA GLY A 157 3.21 15.37 -6.58
C GLY A 157 4.32 14.61 -7.32
N GLN A 158 4.54 13.33 -6.98
CA GLN A 158 5.40 12.42 -7.74
C GLN A 158 4.54 11.39 -8.46
N PHE A 159 4.91 11.05 -9.69
CA PHE A 159 4.28 9.98 -10.46
C PHE A 159 5.26 8.84 -10.63
N SER A 160 4.84 7.64 -10.25
CA SER A 160 5.63 6.42 -10.41
C SER A 160 4.76 5.25 -10.81
N ILE A 161 5.39 4.25 -11.41
CA ILE A 161 4.79 2.94 -11.68
C ILE A 161 5.62 1.93 -10.90
N LEU A 162 4.99 1.23 -9.97
CA LEU A 162 5.61 0.28 -9.07
C LEU A 162 5.11 -1.12 -9.40
N HIS A 163 6.04 -2.04 -9.61
CA HIS A 163 5.80 -3.47 -9.69
C HIS A 163 6.02 -4.09 -8.31
N VAL A 164 4.95 -4.64 -7.75
CA VAL A 164 4.91 -5.14 -6.37
C VAL A 164 4.74 -6.65 -6.39
N LYS A 165 5.64 -7.35 -5.70
CA LYS A 165 5.53 -8.79 -5.46
C LYS A 165 5.36 -9.05 -3.97
N LEU A 166 4.40 -9.90 -3.64
CA LEU A 166 4.12 -10.33 -2.28
C LEU A 166 4.58 -11.77 -2.07
N TYR A 167 4.82 -12.14 -0.82
CA TYR A 167 5.04 -13.52 -0.41
C TYR A 167 4.20 -13.83 0.83
N ASP A 168 3.84 -15.10 0.99
CA ASP A 168 3.11 -15.55 2.17
C ASP A 168 4.12 -16.10 3.19
N TYR A 169 3.98 -15.77 4.48
CA TYR A 169 4.85 -16.26 5.56
C TYR A 169 4.04 -16.60 6.82
N LYS A 170 4.69 -17.28 7.78
CA LYS A 170 4.13 -17.61 9.09
C LYS A 170 4.86 -16.79 10.15
#